data_AF-A0A2E4WAF3-F1
#
_entry.id   AF-A0A2E4WAF3-F1
#
_cell.length_a   1.000
_cell.length_b   1.000
_cell.length_c   1.000
_cell.angle_alpha   90.00
_cell.angle_beta   90.00
_cell.angle_gamma   90.00
#
_symmetry.space_group_name_H-M   'P 1'
#
loop_
_entity.id
_entity.type
_entity.pdbx_description
1 polymer ?
#
loop_
_entity_poly.entity_id
_entity_poly.type
_entity_poly.pdbx_seq_one_letter_code
_entity_poly.pdbx_strand_id
1 'polypeptide(L)'
;MDDRLKNALDFSNYRLVLENQKNNLKLTSEQSLHIMHSGQKIVIDKELISFLNTLKQAKQKEVTILDAHDNPVKIDNISDLLTSCIEKYNSAMNTWNTKFSKIKKARNMEKLLDVSE
;
A
#
# COMPACT_ATOMS: atom_id res chain seq x y z
N MET A 1 -1.10 23.42 -37.03
CA MET A 1 -0.30 22.61 -36.08
C MET A 1 -0.13 21.26 -36.76
N ASP A 2 1.10 20.81 -37.01
CA ASP A 2 1.35 19.50 -37.66
C ASP A 2 0.80 18.38 -36.76
N ASP A 3 0.02 17.45 -37.33
CA ASP A 3 -0.60 16.33 -36.62
C ASP A 3 0.42 15.49 -35.85
N ARG A 4 1.67 15.44 -36.33
CA ARG A 4 2.78 14.80 -35.62
C ARG A 4 3.08 15.46 -34.28
N LEU A 5 3.09 16.79 -34.24
CA LEU A 5 3.35 17.56 -33.03
C LEU A 5 2.21 17.41 -32.02
N LYS A 6 0.96 17.40 -32.50
CA LYS A 6 -0.21 17.18 -31.66
C LYS A 6 -0.22 15.78 -31.03
N ASN A 7 0.01 14.74 -31.84
CA ASN A 7 0.10 13.36 -31.35
C ASN A 7 1.25 13.16 -30.33
N ALA A 8 2.39 13.81 -30.57
CA ALA A 8 3.52 13.76 -29.63
C ALA A 8 3.17 14.43 -28.29
N LEU A 9 2.46 15.56 -28.32
CA LEU A 9 2.01 16.26 -27.12
C LEU A 9 1.01 15.43 -26.32
N ASP A 10 -0.01 14.85 -26.98
CA ASP A 10 -1.02 14.02 -26.33
C ASP A 10 -0.40 12.78 -25.68
N PHE A 11 0.57 12.15 -26.34
CA PHE A 11 1.31 11.03 -25.79
C PHE A 11 2.16 11.40 -24.57
N SER A 12 2.82 12.56 -24.60
CA SER A 12 3.61 13.08 -23.50
C SER A 12 2.75 13.34 -22.26
N ASN A 13 1.61 14.00 -22.46
CA ASN A 13 0.65 14.27 -21.39
C ASN A 13 0.08 12.97 -20.80
N TYR A 14 -0.30 12.01 -21.65
CA TYR A 14 -0.75 10.69 -21.19
C TYR A 14 0.29 9.99 -20.30
N ARG A 15 1.57 10.00 -20.68
CA ARG A 15 2.65 9.40 -19.88
C ARG A 15 2.82 10.08 -18.53
N LEU A 16 2.77 11.41 -18.50
CA LEU A 16 2.87 12.17 -17.25
C LEU A 16 1.75 11.80 -16.27
N VAL A 17 0.50 11.78 -16.75
CA VAL A 17 -0.65 11.42 -15.91
C VAL A 17 -0.56 9.97 -15.45
N LEU A 18 -0.14 9.05 -16.33
CA LEU A 18 0.02 7.63 -16.01
C LEU A 18 1.00 7.42 -14.85
N GLU A 19 2.12 8.14 -14.88
CA GLU A 19 3.13 8.03 -13.83
C GLU A 19 2.64 8.62 -12.50
N ASN A 20 1.99 9.79 -12.55
CA ASN A 20 1.38 10.38 -11.37
C ASN A 20 0.35 9.46 -10.71
N GLN A 21 -0.50 8.79 -11.51
CA GLN A 21 -1.48 7.84 -10.98
C GLN A 21 -0.83 6.63 -10.31
N LYS A 22 0.25 6.07 -10.89
CA LYS A 22 0.98 4.97 -10.25
C LYS A 22 1.61 5.40 -8.93
N ASN A 23 2.21 6.59 -8.90
CA ASN A 23 2.82 7.14 -7.69
C ASN A 23 1.78 7.40 -6.60
N ASN A 24 0.64 8.01 -6.95
CA ASN A 24 -0.46 8.24 -6.02
C ASN A 24 -1.03 6.93 -5.48
N LEU A 25 -1.20 5.92 -6.34
CA LEU A 25 -1.65 4.59 -5.92
C LEU A 25 -0.65 3.95 -4.94
N LYS A 26 0.65 4.02 -5.23
CA LYS A 26 1.70 3.52 -4.33
C LYS A 26 1.63 4.20 -2.96
N LEU A 27 1.60 5.53 -2.91
CA LEU A 27 1.52 6.29 -1.66
C LEU A 27 0.26 5.95 -0.86
N THR A 28 -0.89 5.85 -1.53
CA THR A 28 -2.16 5.48 -0.89
C THR A 28 -2.09 4.05 -0.32
N SER A 29 -1.47 3.12 -1.05
CA SER A 29 -1.28 1.75 -0.59
C SER A 29 -0.34 1.69 0.61
N GLU A 30 0.76 2.42 0.61
CA GLU A 30 1.68 2.54 1.75
C GLU A 30 0.96 3.13 2.98
N GLN A 31 0.16 4.18 2.81
CA GLN A 31 -0.66 4.75 3.89
C GLN A 31 -1.70 3.77 4.45
N SER A 32 -2.16 2.80 3.64
CA SER A 32 -3.11 1.78 4.10
C SER A 32 -2.45 0.66 4.91
N LEU A 33 -1.13 0.53 4.86
CA LEU A 33 -0.34 -0.49 5.55
C LEU A 33 0.05 -0.06 6.96
N HIS A 34 -0.94 0.42 7.71
CA HIS A 34 -0.78 0.79 9.11
C HIS A 34 -1.98 0.35 9.96
N ILE A 35 -1.71 0.06 11.23
CA ILE A 35 -2.72 -0.15 12.26
C ILE A 35 -2.44 0.74 13.46
N MET A 36 -3.50 1.12 14.16
CA MET A 36 -3.40 1.81 15.44
C MET A 36 -3.49 0.78 16.56
N HIS A 37 -2.49 0.76 17.44
CA HIS A 37 -2.48 -0.08 18.65
C HIS A 37 -2.15 0.80 19.85
N SER A 38 -3.07 0.90 20.81
CA SER A 38 -2.89 1.73 22.02
C SER A 38 -2.45 3.18 21.73
N GLY A 39 -3.02 3.78 20.67
CA GLY A 39 -2.68 5.14 20.24
C GLY A 39 -1.38 5.26 19.44
N GLN A 40 -0.61 4.18 19.28
CA GLN A 40 0.64 4.16 18.52
C GLN A 40 0.39 3.58 17.13
N LYS A 41 1.13 4.10 16.14
CA LYS A 41 0.98 3.71 14.73
C LYS A 41 2.02 2.65 14.40
N ILE A 42 1.58 1.45 14.03
CA ILE A 42 2.48 0.36 13.63
C ILE A 42 2.47 0.23 12.10
N VAL A 43 3.65 0.13 11.50
CA VAL A 43 3.82 -0.12 10.06
C VAL A 43 3.67 -1.62 9.79
N ILE A 44 2.84 -1.97 8.83
CA ILE A 44 2.60 -3.36 8.43
C ILE A 44 3.43 -3.66 7.19
N ASP A 45 4.38 -4.57 7.34
CA ASP A 45 5.12 -5.11 6.22
C ASP A 45 5.32 -6.62 6.40
N LYS A 46 6.03 -7.21 5.45
CA LYS A 46 6.35 -8.64 5.46
C LYS A 46 7.27 -8.99 6.63
N GLU A 47 8.13 -8.07 7.06
CA GLU A 47 9.08 -8.30 8.15
C GLU A 47 8.33 -8.43 9.48
N LEU A 48 7.47 -7.46 9.81
CA LEU A 48 6.62 -7.51 10.99
C LEU A 48 5.75 -8.77 11.00
N ILE A 49 5.07 -9.09 9.88
CA ILE A 49 4.23 -10.30 9.78
C ILE A 49 5.07 -11.56 10.04
N SER A 50 6.26 -11.65 9.45
CA SER A 50 7.15 -12.81 9.62
C SER A 50 7.69 -12.91 11.04
N PHE A 51 8.03 -11.78 11.64
CA PHE A 51 8.51 -11.69 13.02
C PHE A 51 7.42 -12.13 14.02
N LEU A 52 6.22 -11.58 13.91
CA LEU A 52 5.08 -11.97 14.75
C LEU A 52 4.72 -13.45 14.57
N ASN A 53 4.79 -13.98 13.35
CA ASN A 53 4.57 -15.40 13.10
C ASN A 53 5.65 -16.28 13.73
N THR A 54 6.92 -15.86 13.69
CA THR A 54 8.03 -16.55 14.36
C THR A 54 7.82 -16.59 15.87
N LEU A 55 7.44 -15.46 16.48
CA LEU A 55 7.16 -15.38 17.92
C LEU A 55 5.98 -16.25 18.33
N LYS A 56 4.90 -16.25 17.53
CA LYS A 56 3.74 -17.13 17.74
C LYS A 56 4.14 -18.60 17.72
N GLN A 57 4.96 -19.02 16.76
CA GLN A 57 5.49 -20.40 16.69
C GLN A 57 6.37 -20.74 17.89
N ALA A 58 7.14 -19.77 18.40
CA ALA A 58 7.91 -19.88 19.64
C ALA A 58 7.04 -19.81 20.92
N LYS A 59 5.70 -19.81 20.78
CA LYS A 59 4.71 -19.75 21.87
C LYS A 59 4.83 -18.49 22.76
N GLN A 60 5.42 -17.42 22.23
CA GLN A 60 5.41 -16.12 22.90
C GLN A 60 4.01 -15.50 22.80
N LYS A 61 3.56 -14.89 23.90
CA LYS A 61 2.25 -14.22 23.96
C LYS A 61 2.36 -12.71 23.75
N GLU A 62 3.45 -12.14 24.27
CA GLU A 62 3.72 -10.71 24.27
C GLU A 62 5.09 -10.38 23.68
N VAL A 63 5.25 -9.16 23.18
CA VAL A 63 6.51 -8.63 22.64
C VAL A 63 6.52 -7.11 22.73
N THR A 64 7.70 -6.50 22.79
CA THR A 64 7.87 -5.06 22.55
C THR A 64 8.47 -4.85 21.16
N ILE A 65 7.83 -4.03 20.34
CA ILE A 65 8.30 -3.65 18.99
C ILE A 65 8.42 -2.13 18.89
N LEU A 66 8.91 -1.62 17.77
CA LEU A 66 8.93 -0.19 17.49
C LEU A 66 7.70 0.24 16.68
N ASP A 67 7.16 1.41 17.00
CA ASP A 67 6.13 2.08 16.21
C ASP A 67 6.75 2.81 15.00
N ALA A 68 5.93 3.50 14.20
CA ALA A 68 6.36 4.24 13.02
C ALA A 68 7.29 5.44 13.31
N HIS A 69 7.49 5.81 14.58
CA HIS A 69 8.36 6.89 15.04
C HIS A 69 9.43 6.38 16.01
N ASP A 70 9.78 5.10 15.91
CA ASP A 70 10.82 4.45 16.71
C ASP A 70 10.54 4.43 18.23
N ASN A 71 9.27 4.51 18.64
CA ASN A 71 8.88 4.38 20.05
C ASN A 71 8.53 2.93 20.41
N PRO A 72 8.87 2.46 21.62
CA PRO A 72 8.55 1.11 22.04
C PRO A 72 7.03 0.93 22.29
N VAL A 73 6.46 -0.11 21.68
CA VAL A 73 5.06 -0.53 21.83
C VAL A 73 5.00 -1.91 22.44
N LYS A 74 4.33 -2.04 23.59
CA LYS A 74 4.01 -3.35 24.16
C LYS A 74 2.79 -3.96 23.45
N ILE A 75 2.95 -5.19 22.98
CA ILE A 75 1.90 -6.01 22.40
C ILE A 75 1.62 -7.15 23.36
N ASP A 76 0.44 -7.19 23.98
CA ASP A 76 0.08 -8.23 24.94
C ASP A 76 -0.51 -9.50 24.29
N ASN A 77 -0.98 -9.39 23.04
CA ASN A 77 -1.48 -10.53 22.27
C ASN A 77 -0.94 -10.53 20.83
N ILE A 78 0.15 -11.26 20.62
CA ILE A 78 0.78 -11.45 19.31
C ILE A 78 -0.17 -12.09 18.29
N SER A 79 -1.03 -13.02 18.72
CA SER A 79 -1.92 -13.74 17.79
C SER A 79 -2.99 -12.83 17.19
N ASP A 80 -3.56 -11.93 18.00
CA ASP A 80 -4.54 -10.96 17.55
C ASP A 80 -3.87 -9.96 16.60
N LEU A 81 -2.71 -9.40 16.99
CA LEU A 81 -1.97 -8.46 16.16
C LEU A 81 -1.58 -9.06 14.80
N LEU A 82 -1.04 -10.28 14.80
CA LEU A 82 -0.67 -11.00 13.58
C LEU A 82 -1.88 -11.17 12.64
N THR A 83 -3.03 -11.54 13.20
CA THR A 83 -4.27 -11.72 12.42
C THR A 83 -4.69 -10.40 11.76
N SER A 84 -4.75 -9.31 12.54
CA SER A 84 -5.06 -7.98 12.02
C SER A 84 -4.06 -7.50 10.97
N CYS A 85 -2.76 -7.75 11.16
CA CYS A 85 -1.72 -7.40 10.19
C CYS A 85 -1.93 -8.15 8.87
N ILE A 86 -2.18 -9.46 8.90
CA ILE A 86 -2.41 -10.27 7.70
C ILE A 86 -3.66 -9.80 6.95
N GLU A 87 -4.77 -9.58 7.67
CA GLU A 87 -6.02 -9.11 7.07
C GLU A 87 -5.85 -7.75 6.39
N LYS A 88 -5.25 -6.79 7.10
CA LYS A 88 -5.01 -5.44 6.59
C LYS A 88 -4.07 -5.47 5.39
N TYR A 89 -2.98 -6.23 5.47
CA TYR A 89 -2.01 -6.40 4.38
C TYR A 89 -2.69 -6.98 3.13
N ASN A 90 -3.44 -8.08 3.27
CA ASN A 90 -4.12 -8.70 2.14
C ASN A 90 -5.15 -7.76 1.50
N SER A 91 -5.95 -7.07 2.31
CA SER A 91 -6.91 -6.08 1.83
C SER A 91 -6.25 -4.94 1.05
N ALA A 92 -5.18 -4.37 1.61
CA ALA A 92 -4.39 -3.32 0.97
C ALA A 92 -3.78 -3.80 -0.36
N MET A 93 -3.17 -4.98 -0.37
CA MET A 93 -2.48 -5.51 -1.55
C MET A 93 -3.45 -5.92 -2.66
N ASN A 94 -4.60 -6.49 -2.31
CA ASN A 94 -5.66 -6.79 -3.27
C ASN A 94 -6.24 -5.51 -3.90
N THR A 95 -6.46 -4.47 -3.08
CA THR A 95 -6.92 -3.16 -3.55
C THR A 95 -5.90 -2.53 -4.48
N TRP A 96 -4.61 -2.56 -4.10
CA TRP A 96 -3.53 -2.08 -4.93
C TRP A 96 -3.50 -2.82 -6.26
N ASN A 97 -3.46 -4.15 -6.24
CA ASN A 97 -3.39 -4.97 -7.46
C ASN A 97 -4.57 -4.70 -8.41
N THR A 98 -5.77 -4.56 -7.86
CA THR A 98 -6.98 -4.25 -8.64
C THR A 98 -6.87 -2.89 -9.31
N LYS A 99 -6.55 -1.83 -8.57
CA LYS A 99 -6.40 -0.47 -9.11
C LYS A 99 -5.24 -0.39 -10.11
N PHE A 100 -4.12 -1.03 -9.81
CA PHE A 100 -2.96 -1.07 -10.69
C PHE A 100 -3.27 -1.77 -12.02
N SER A 101 -4.06 -2.85 -11.98
CA SER A 101 -4.53 -3.53 -13.17
C SER A 101 -5.44 -2.66 -14.03
N LYS A 102 -6.27 -1.79 -13.43
CA LYS A 102 -7.08 -0.80 -14.17
C LYS A 102 -6.19 0.25 -14.85
N ILE A 103 -5.24 0.83 -14.12
CA ILE A 103 -4.27 1.80 -14.66
C ILE A 103 -3.49 1.20 -15.85
N LYS A 104 -3.03 -0.05 -15.75
CA LYS A 104 -2.32 -0.74 -16.84
C LYS A 104 -3.17 -0.93 -18.11
N LYS A 105 -4.49 -1.02 -17.99
CA LYS A 105 -5.41 -1.21 -19.12
C LYS A 105 -5.81 0.11 -19.78
N ALA A 106 -5.70 1.24 -19.09
CA ALA A 106 -5.98 2.56 -19.63
C ALA A 106 -4.85 2.99 -20.60
N ARG A 107 -5.12 2.91 -21.91
CA ARG A 107 -4.13 3.19 -22.97
C ARG A 107 -4.20 4.60 -23.57
N ASN A 108 -5.11 5.45 -23.09
CA ASN A 108 -5.27 6.84 -23.52
C ASN A 108 -5.68 7.69 -22.31
N MET A 109 -5.66 9.02 -22.50
CA MET A 109 -5.92 9.98 -21.42
C MET A 109 -7.35 9.86 -20.85
N GLU A 110 -8.36 9.73 -21.71
CA GLU A 110 -9.76 9.59 -21.30
C GLU A 110 -9.96 8.40 -20.35
N LYS A 111 -9.53 7.20 -20.76
CA LYS A 111 -9.66 5.99 -19.93
C LYS A 111 -8.85 6.06 -18.64
N LEU A 112 -7.81 6.87 -18.62
CA LEU A 112 -6.96 7.03 -17.45
C LEU A 112 -7.66 7.92 -16.42
N LEU A 113 -8.37 8.96 -16.85
CA LEU A 113 -9.18 9.82 -16.00
C LEU A 113 -10.37 9.06 -15.39
N ASP A 114 -10.99 8.14 -16.14
CA ASP A 114 -12.08 7.28 -15.64
C ASP A 114 -11.64 6.31 -14.52
N VAL A 115 -10.34 6.03 -14.39
CA VAL A 115 -9.81 5.14 -13.33
C VAL A 115 -9.63 5.89 -12.01
N SER A 116 -9.65 7.23 -12.03
CA SER A 116 -9.49 8.09 -10.85
C SER A 116 -10.79 8.45 -10.14
N GLU A 117 -11.95 8.25 -10.76
CA GLU A 117 -13.29 8.33 -10.12
C GLU A 117 -13.64 7.02 -9.39
#